data_AF-A0A2R6GV24-F1
#
_entry.id   AF-A0A2R6GV24-F1
#
_cell.length_a   1.000
_cell.length_b   1.000
_cell.length_c   1.000
_cell.angle_alpha   90.00
_cell.angle_beta   90.00
_cell.angle_gamma   90.00
#
_symmetry.space_group_name_H-M   'P 1'
#
loop_
_entity.id
_entity.type
_entity.pdbx_description
1 polymer ?
#
loop_
_entity_poly.entity_id
_entity_poly.type
_entity_poly.pdbx_seq_one_letter_code
_entity_poly.pdbx_strand_id
1 'polypeptide(L)'
;MAGPLDRVREEPTGATALLLLALGLTALFLGVDNFWIIFAVGYGAVVPLVSFLTGDDEGAEPREEATDEVRQRHADGDAATDEALERLRRRYAEGELTDEQFERKVERLLETETVEDAEDRLRERT
;
A
#
# COMPACT_ATOMS: atom_id res chain seq x y z
N MET A 1 -37.90 -6.47 -22.36
CA MET A 1 -36.66 -7.25 -22.28
C MET A 1 -35.52 -6.25 -22.23
N ALA A 2 -35.01 -5.96 -21.03
CA ALA A 2 -33.85 -5.07 -20.87
C ALA A 2 -32.61 -5.77 -21.43
N GLY A 3 -31.80 -5.05 -22.20
CA GLY A 3 -30.63 -5.62 -22.84
C GLY A 3 -29.52 -5.87 -21.81
N PRO A 4 -28.60 -6.82 -22.04
CA PRO A 4 -27.44 -7.02 -21.17
C PRO A 4 -26.57 -5.76 -21.02
N LEU A 5 -26.73 -4.77 -21.90
CA LEU A 5 -26.06 -3.47 -21.86
C LEU A 5 -26.71 -2.46 -20.89
N ASP A 6 -27.97 -2.66 -20.49
CA ASP A 6 -28.62 -1.81 -19.47
C ASP A 6 -28.06 -2.12 -18.06
N ARG A 7 -27.77 -3.39 -17.77
CA ARG A 7 -27.17 -3.81 -16.48
C ARG A 7 -25.82 -3.17 -16.19
N VAL A 8 -25.00 -2.99 -17.23
CA VAL A 8 -23.66 -2.36 -17.09
C VAL A 8 -23.79 -0.90 -16.69
N ARG A 9 -24.94 -0.27 -16.94
CA ARG A 9 -25.24 1.11 -16.60
C ARG A 9 -25.83 1.28 -15.19
N GLU A 10 -26.28 0.18 -14.57
CA GLU A 10 -26.95 0.17 -13.26
C GLU A 10 -26.00 -0.08 -12.07
N GLU A 11 -24.78 -0.59 -12.29
CA GLU A 11 -23.76 -0.73 -11.24
C GLU A 11 -22.60 0.28 -11.44
N PRO A 12 -22.70 1.51 -10.91
CA PRO A 12 -21.68 2.55 -11.10
C PRO A 12 -20.30 2.09 -10.60
N THR A 13 -20.28 1.21 -9.61
CA THR A 13 -19.08 0.66 -8.98
C THR A 13 -18.27 -0.23 -9.93
N GLY A 14 -18.94 -1.07 -10.72
CA GLY A 14 -18.29 -1.97 -11.67
C GLY A 14 -17.62 -1.23 -12.83
N ALA A 15 -18.29 -0.21 -13.37
CA ALA A 15 -17.74 0.65 -14.41
C ALA A 15 -16.53 1.46 -13.90
N THR A 16 -16.58 1.92 -12.65
CA THR A 16 -15.50 2.68 -12.03
C THR A 16 -14.24 1.83 -11.82
N ALA A 17 -14.41 0.60 -11.35
CA ALA A 17 -13.28 -0.33 -11.20
C ALA A 17 -12.63 -0.68 -12.55
N LEU A 18 -13.43 -0.90 -13.60
CA LEU A 18 -12.94 -1.15 -14.95
C LEU A 18 -12.19 0.06 -15.53
N LEU A 19 -12.66 1.27 -15.29
CA LEU A 19 -11.99 2.50 -15.72
C LEU A 19 -10.66 2.71 -15.00
N LEU A 20 -10.62 2.54 -13.67
CA LEU A 20 -9.38 2.63 -12.89
C LEU A 20 -8.37 1.58 -13.35
N LEU A 21 -8.83 0.34 -13.58
CA LEU A 21 -8.00 -0.73 -14.11
C LEU A 21 -7.44 -0.38 -15.49
N ALA A 22 -8.28 0.09 -16.41
CA ALA A 22 -7.87 0.45 -17.76
C ALA A 22 -6.87 1.63 -17.73
N LEU A 23 -7.10 2.63 -16.89
CA LEU A 23 -6.23 3.80 -16.76
C LEU A 23 -4.86 3.40 -16.19
N GLY A 24 -4.85 2.53 -15.17
CA GLY A 24 -3.62 1.99 -14.60
C GLY A 24 -2.84 1.09 -15.56
N LEU A 25 -3.52 0.22 -16.32
CA LEU A 25 -2.88 -0.61 -17.34
C LEU A 25 -2.30 0.23 -18.48
N THR A 26 -2.99 1.31 -18.86
CA THR A 26 -2.51 2.24 -19.89
C THR A 26 -1.27 2.97 -19.42
N ALA A 27 -1.25 3.47 -18.17
CA ALA A 27 -0.09 4.13 -17.59
C ALA A 27 1.12 3.18 -17.46
N LEU A 28 0.87 1.91 -17.10
CA LEU A 28 1.89 0.87 -17.08
C LEU A 28 2.47 0.62 -18.49
N PHE A 29 1.60 0.53 -19.50
CA PHE A 29 2.02 0.34 -20.89
C PHE A 29 2.83 1.52 -21.44
N LEU A 30 2.55 2.74 -20.99
CA LEU A 30 3.34 3.93 -21.31
C LEU A 30 4.68 4.01 -20.55
N GLY A 31 4.95 3.09 -19.63
CA GLY A 31 6.20 3.06 -18.85
C GLY A 31 6.30 4.18 -17.82
N VAL A 32 5.17 4.67 -17.31
CA VAL A 32 5.17 5.70 -16.27
C VAL A 32 5.64 5.09 -14.96
N ASP A 33 6.81 5.50 -14.46
CA ASP A 33 7.39 4.97 -13.21
C ASP A 33 6.41 5.04 -12.02
N ASN A 34 5.54 6.06 -12.01
CA ASN A 34 4.56 6.32 -10.97
C ASN A 34 3.13 5.86 -11.31
N PHE A 35 2.95 4.89 -12.21
CA PHE A 35 1.61 4.41 -12.61
C PHE A 35 0.76 3.94 -11.42
N TRP A 36 1.41 3.45 -10.35
CA TRP A 36 0.76 2.96 -9.15
C TRP A 36 -0.01 4.05 -8.37
N ILE A 37 0.35 5.34 -8.55
CA ILE A 37 -0.37 6.49 -7.96
C ILE A 37 -1.83 6.54 -8.43
N ILE A 38 -2.12 6.10 -9.65
CA ILE A 38 -3.50 6.08 -10.19
C ILE A 38 -4.38 5.14 -9.36
N PHE A 39 -3.84 3.98 -8.97
CA PHE A 39 -4.54 3.02 -8.12
C PHE A 39 -4.66 3.53 -6.69
N ALA A 40 -3.59 4.13 -6.14
CA ALA A 40 -3.60 4.69 -4.79
C ALA A 40 -4.61 5.84 -4.64
N VAL A 41 -4.63 6.77 -5.60
CA VAL A 41 -5.59 7.89 -5.63
C VAL A 41 -7.00 7.39 -5.94
N GLY A 42 -7.15 6.47 -6.89
CA GLY A 42 -8.42 5.85 -7.23
C GLY A 42 -9.06 5.20 -6.00
N TYR A 43 -8.32 4.36 -5.28
CA TYR A 43 -8.85 3.71 -4.10
C TYR A 43 -9.03 4.67 -2.92
N GLY A 44 -8.04 5.56 -2.67
CA GLY A 44 -8.04 6.48 -1.53
C GLY A 44 -9.07 7.62 -1.63
N ALA A 45 -9.43 8.07 -2.83
CA ALA A 45 -10.39 9.16 -3.00
C ALA A 45 -11.77 8.67 -3.46
N VAL A 46 -11.84 7.66 -4.34
CA VAL A 46 -13.12 7.23 -4.93
C VAL A 46 -13.90 6.36 -3.96
N VAL A 47 -13.26 5.49 -3.16
CA VAL A 47 -13.96 4.64 -2.18
C VAL A 47 -14.66 5.48 -1.10
N PRO A 48 -14.00 6.46 -0.44
CA PRO A 48 -14.68 7.33 0.52
C PRO A 48 -15.78 8.18 -0.13
N LEU A 49 -15.59 8.63 -1.37
CA LEU A 49 -16.58 9.43 -2.09
C LEU A 49 -17.83 8.62 -2.45
N VAL A 50 -17.67 7.35 -2.86
CA VAL A 50 -18.79 6.43 -3.10
C VAL A 50 -19.49 6.06 -1.80
N SER A 51 -18.75 5.86 -0.70
CA SER A 51 -19.33 5.65 0.63
C SER A 51 -20.23 6.83 1.04
N PHE A 52 -19.73 8.06 0.87
CA PHE A 52 -20.49 9.27 1.16
C PHE A 52 -21.74 9.43 0.28
N LEU A 53 -21.68 8.98 -0.98
CA LEU A 53 -22.79 9.11 -1.93
C LEU A 53 -23.85 7.99 -1.79
N THR A 54 -23.45 6.82 -1.28
CA THR A 54 -24.33 5.63 -1.18
C THR A 54 -25.10 5.58 0.14
N GLY A 55 -24.67 6.35 1.15
CA GLY A 55 -25.50 6.74 2.30
C GLY A 55 -26.40 5.64 2.85
N ASP A 56 -25.82 4.60 3.45
CA ASP A 56 -26.59 3.69 4.30
C ASP A 56 -26.71 4.34 5.69
N ASP A 57 -27.91 4.84 5.99
CA ASP A 57 -28.37 5.43 7.25
C ASP A 57 -28.54 4.40 8.39
N GLU A 58 -27.98 3.19 8.27
CA GLU A 58 -28.06 2.16 9.30
C GLU A 58 -26.68 1.89 9.93
N GLY A 59 -26.31 2.76 10.87
CA GLY A 59 -25.49 2.38 12.03
C GLY A 59 -24.12 1.77 11.74
N ALA A 60 -23.46 2.17 10.66
CA ALA A 60 -22.05 1.85 10.47
C ALA A 60 -21.22 2.78 11.38
N GLU A 61 -21.03 2.34 12.64
CA GLU A 61 -19.86 2.71 13.43
C GLU A 61 -18.66 2.80 12.48
N PRO A 62 -17.91 3.93 12.46
CA PRO A 62 -16.73 4.04 11.61
C PRO A 62 -15.78 2.95 12.07
N ARG A 63 -15.72 1.84 11.33
CA ARG A 63 -14.74 0.77 11.54
C ARG A 63 -13.40 1.27 11.00
N GLU A 64 -12.91 2.35 11.60
CA GLU A 64 -11.55 2.90 11.43
C GLU A 64 -10.50 2.02 12.14
N GLU A 65 -10.94 1.05 12.96
CA GLU A 65 -10.04 0.22 13.77
C GLU A 65 -9.20 -0.77 12.96
N ALA A 66 -9.59 -1.15 11.74
CA ALA A 66 -8.82 -2.16 10.99
C ALA A 66 -7.71 -1.55 10.11
N THR A 67 -7.83 -0.30 9.67
CA THR A 67 -6.87 0.29 8.72
C THR A 67 -5.78 1.11 9.39
N ASP A 68 -6.07 1.69 10.56
CA ASP A 68 -5.09 2.47 11.30
C ASP A 68 -4.09 1.58 12.06
N GLU A 69 -4.51 0.43 12.58
CA GLU A 69 -3.62 -0.50 13.27
C GLU A 69 -2.58 -1.15 12.35
N VAL A 70 -2.93 -1.39 11.09
CA VAL A 70 -2.02 -1.94 10.07
C VAL A 70 -1.07 -0.85 9.59
N ARG A 71 -1.58 0.36 9.31
CA ARG A 71 -0.75 1.49 8.89
C ARG A 71 0.22 1.96 9.98
N GLN A 72 -0.20 1.95 11.24
CA GLN A 72 0.67 2.29 12.38
C GLN A 72 1.76 1.23 12.57
N ARG A 73 1.44 -0.07 12.49
CA ARG A 73 2.44 -1.14 12.58
C ARG A 73 3.49 -1.09 11.47
N HIS A 74 3.09 -0.86 10.21
CA HIS A 74 4.05 -0.70 9.12
C HIS A 74 4.93 0.54 9.32
N ALA A 75 4.36 1.67 9.75
CA ALA A 75 5.13 2.88 10.01
C ALA A 75 6.12 2.72 11.18
N ASP A 76 5.75 1.97 12.23
CA ASP A 76 6.64 1.65 13.35
C ASP A 76 7.79 0.72 12.94
N GLY A 77 7.53 -0.26 12.05
CA GLY A 77 8.55 -1.15 11.49
C GLY A 77 9.57 -0.43 10.62
N ASP A 78 9.11 0.45 9.72
CA ASP A 78 9.97 1.27 8.86
C ASP A 78 10.86 2.20 9.69
N ALA A 79 10.28 2.85 10.72
CA ALA A 79 11.03 3.74 11.61
C ALA A 79 12.13 3.01 12.39
N ALA A 80 11.88 1.77 12.83
CA ALA A 80 12.87 0.96 13.54
C ALA A 80 14.05 0.54 12.64
N THR A 81 13.77 0.21 11.37
CA THR A 81 14.78 -0.11 10.36
C THR A 81 15.63 1.11 10.02
N ASP A 82 15.01 2.27 9.82
CA ASP A 82 15.71 3.53 9.56
C ASP A 82 16.65 3.94 10.70
N GLU A 83 16.20 3.82 11.96
CA GLU A 83 17.05 4.10 13.12
C GLU A 83 18.26 3.14 13.18
N ALA A 84 18.05 1.89 12.79
CA ALA A 84 19.10 0.89 12.76
C ALA A 84 20.13 1.14 11.65
N LEU A 85 19.69 1.59 10.47
CA LEU A 85 20.55 2.03 9.37
C LEU A 85 21.34 3.30 9.73
N GLU A 86 20.71 4.26 10.41
CA GLU A 86 21.36 5.50 10.84
C GLU A 86 22.51 5.22 11.83
N ARG A 87 22.29 4.32 12.80
CA ARG A 87 23.35 3.84 13.70
C ARG A 87 24.49 3.14 12.98
N LEU A 88 24.23 2.52 11.83
CA LEU A 88 25.24 1.84 11.03
C LEU A 88 26.08 2.84 10.23
N ARG A 89 25.43 3.85 9.61
CA ARG A 89 26.08 4.96 8.89
C ARG A 89 26.98 5.78 9.79
N ARG A 90 26.55 6.08 11.02
CA ARG A 90 27.38 6.81 11.99
C ARG A 90 28.70 6.09 12.28
N ARG A 91 28.64 4.79 12.60
CA ARG A 91 29.83 4.00 12.91
C ARG A 91 30.74 3.76 11.71
N TYR A 92 30.19 3.77 10.50
CA TYR A 92 30.96 3.78 9.27
C TYR A 92 31.77 5.08 9.13
N ALA A 93 31.14 6.23 9.33
CA ALA A 93 31.80 7.53 9.30
C ALA A 93 32.85 7.70 10.41
N GLU A 94 32.65 7.05 11.56
CA GLU A 94 33.61 6.98 12.67
C GLU A 94 34.77 5.99 12.40
N GLY A 95 34.69 5.20 11.33
CA GLY A 95 35.71 4.21 10.96
C GLY A 95 35.66 2.91 11.77
N GLU A 96 34.62 2.71 12.58
CA GLU A 96 34.41 1.50 13.39
C GLU A 96 33.85 0.32 12.55
N LEU A 97 33.33 0.61 11.37
CA LEU A 97 32.92 -0.37 10.37
C LEU A 97 33.72 -0.19 9.08
N THR A 98 34.24 -1.30 8.55
CA THR A 98 34.76 -1.35 7.18
C THR A 98 33.62 -1.41 6.17
N ASP A 99 33.87 -0.99 4.94
CA ASP A 99 32.92 -1.02 3.81
C ASP A 99 32.24 -2.40 3.70
N GLU A 100 33.01 -3.48 3.70
CA GLU A 100 32.52 -4.88 3.58
C GLU A 100 31.66 -5.35 4.77
N GLN A 101 31.83 -4.73 5.94
CA GLN A 101 31.02 -5.02 7.12
C GLN A 101 29.75 -4.20 7.13
N PHE A 102 29.79 -2.99 6.56
CA PHE A 102 28.61 -2.15 6.35
C PHE A 102 27.68 -2.80 5.33
N GLU A 103 28.17 -3.15 4.15
CA GLU A 103 27.37 -3.74 3.06
C GLU A 103 26.63 -5.00 3.51
N ARG A 104 27.34 -5.95 4.13
CA ARG A 104 26.75 -7.21 4.64
C ARG A 104 25.70 -7.00 5.73
N LYS A 105 25.80 -5.93 6.50
CA LYS A 105 24.84 -5.61 7.56
C LYS A 105 23.64 -4.84 7.03
N VAL A 106 23.82 -3.99 6.02
CA VAL A 106 22.73 -3.32 5.30
C VAL A 106 21.88 -4.35 4.54
N GLU A 107 22.52 -5.25 3.80
CA GLU A 107 21.84 -6.30 3.04
C GLU A 107 20.98 -7.17 3.95
N ARG A 108 21.53 -7.60 5.10
CA ARG A 108 20.78 -8.37 6.09
C ARG A 108 19.58 -7.61 6.66
N LEU A 109 19.74 -6.31 6.96
CA LEU A 109 18.66 -5.49 7.51
C LEU A 109 17.48 -5.39 6.53
N LEU A 110 17.79 -5.13 5.25
CA LEU A 110 16.79 -5.03 4.18
C LEU A 110 16.15 -6.38 3.87
N GLU A 111 16.92 -7.47 3.93
CA GLU A 111 16.38 -8.83 3.77
C GLU A 111 15.39 -9.18 4.89
N THR A 112 15.69 -8.83 6.14
CA THR A 112 14.78 -9.07 7.28
C THR A 112 13.50 -8.24 7.21
N GLU A 113 13.56 -6.98 6.79
CA GLU A 113 12.34 -6.18 6.54
C GLU A 113 11.41 -6.90 5.54
N THR A 114 11.96 -7.39 4.42
CA THR A 114 11.16 -8.13 3.43
C THR A 114 10.59 -9.46 3.93
N VAL A 115 11.24 -10.14 4.88
CA VAL A 115 10.75 -11.40 5.43
C VAL A 115 9.69 -11.16 6.51
N GLU A 116 9.93 -10.21 7.41
CA GLU A 116 9.00 -9.86 8.49
C GLU A 116 7.71 -9.24 7.92
N ASP A 117 7.83 -8.39 6.88
CA ASP A 117 6.70 -7.83 6.14
C ASP A 117 5.90 -8.89 5.34
N ALA A 118 6.53 -10.00 4.95
CA ALA A 118 5.86 -11.12 4.29
C ALA A 118 5.15 -12.06 5.28
N GLU A 119 5.73 -12.30 6.46
CA GLU A 119 5.14 -13.15 7.50
C GLU A 119 3.90 -12.53 8.14
N ASP A 120 3.91 -11.22 8.40
CA ASP A 120 2.74 -10.56 8.97
C ASP A 120 1.55 -10.54 7.99
N ARG A 121 1.82 -10.39 6.69
CA ARG A 121 0.81 -10.52 5.63
C ARG A 121 0.18 -11.90 5.53
N LEU A 122 0.89 -12.94 5.99
CA LEU A 122 0.41 -14.32 6.04
C LEU A 122 -0.45 -14.58 7.29
N ARG A 123 -0.09 -13.99 8.44
CA ARG A 123 -0.88 -14.10 9.69
C ARG A 123 -2.23 -13.41 9.58
N GLU A 124 -2.32 -12.33 8.80
CA GLU A 124 -3.58 -11.62 8.56
C GLU A 124 -4.60 -12.42 7.72
N ARG A 125 -4.16 -13.50 7.06
CA ARG A 125 -4.99 -14.33 6.15
C ARG A 125 -5.56 -15.61 6.78
N THR A 126 -5.22 -15.94 8.02
CA THR A 126 -5.67 -17.17 8.73
C THR A 126 -6.45 -16.82 9.99
#